data_AF-C6WU71-F1
#
_entry.id   AF-C6WU71-F1
#
_cell.length_a   1.000
_cell.length_b   1.000
_cell.length_c   1.000
_cell.angle_alpha   90.00
_cell.angle_beta   90.00
_cell.angle_gamma   90.00
#
_symmetry.space_group_name_H-M   'P 1'
#
loop_
_entity.id
_entity.type
_entity.pdbx_description
1 polymer ?
#
loop_
_entity_poly.entity_id
_entity_poly.type
_entity_poly.pdbx_seq_one_letter_code
_entity_poly.pdbx_strand_id
1 'polypeptide(L)'
;MIEVSQRAYLALVITLLVASGCATTGDTTNAPAIDRVSAEELEKIMPQAHPVLSLDEIVVLSKQGVAPEQIIQKIKDSDSAYDLTPSQSVELSKRGVDGKVLDYIHTSRELALRNKLAEEINKREQAKRAEVDKLKQQMLNNQRYYDPFCRYPRFGMTPFAFGAYGSRYRPGFGMGAGYLSPWGCW
;
A
#
# COMPACT_ATOMS: atom_id res chain seq x y z
N MET A 1 -5.12 15.55 -65.83
CA MET A 1 -4.91 16.68 -64.90
C MET A 1 -6.12 16.72 -63.99
N ILE A 2 -5.96 16.44 -62.70
CA ILE A 2 -7.08 16.37 -61.74
C ILE A 2 -7.27 17.78 -61.18
N GLU A 3 -8.35 18.46 -61.53
CA GLU A 3 -8.74 19.73 -60.92
C GLU A 3 -9.27 19.46 -59.51
N VAL A 4 -8.39 19.63 -58.51
CA VAL A 4 -8.77 19.49 -57.11
C VAL A 4 -9.46 20.77 -56.67
N SER A 5 -10.76 20.66 -56.35
CA SER A 5 -11.57 21.80 -55.91
C SER A 5 -10.98 22.49 -54.66
N GLN A 6 -11.08 23.82 -54.59
CA GLN A 6 -10.58 24.64 -53.48
C GLN A 6 -11.15 24.20 -52.11
N ARG A 7 -12.36 23.64 -52.09
CA ARG A 7 -12.99 23.05 -50.89
C ARG A 7 -12.34 21.72 -50.48
N ALA A 8 -11.89 20.91 -51.43
CA ALA A 8 -11.14 19.68 -51.16
C ALA A 8 -9.75 20.00 -50.60
N TYR A 9 -9.12 21.09 -51.05
CA TYR A 9 -7.84 21.56 -50.51
C TYR A 9 -7.97 22.02 -49.05
N LEU A 10 -9.01 22.80 -48.74
CA LEU A 10 -9.29 23.22 -47.36
C LEU A 10 -9.60 22.03 -46.46
N ALA A 11 -10.40 21.07 -46.93
CA ALA A 11 -10.69 19.86 -46.18
C ALA A 11 -9.41 19.07 -45.87
N LEU A 12 -8.52 18.91 -46.85
CA LEU A 12 -7.26 18.16 -46.73
C LEU A 12 -6.27 18.85 -45.77
N VAL A 13 -6.19 20.19 -45.80
CA VAL A 13 -5.36 20.97 -44.87
C VAL A 13 -5.88 20.86 -43.43
N ILE A 14 -7.20 20.86 -43.23
CA ILE A 14 -7.81 20.70 -41.90
C ILE A 14 -7.55 19.30 -41.35
N THR A 15 -7.67 18.24 -42.16
CA THR A 15 -7.33 16.87 -41.72
C THR A 15 -5.84 16.73 -41.39
N LEU A 16 -4.95 17.40 -42.13
CA LEU A 16 -3.51 17.41 -41.81
C LEU A 16 -3.21 18.12 -40.48
N LEU A 17 -3.93 19.19 -40.17
CA LEU A 17 -3.82 19.95 -38.92
C LEU A 17 -4.35 19.19 -37.69
N VAL A 18 -5.39 18.36 -37.86
CA VAL A 18 -5.90 17.51 -36.77
C VAL A 18 -4.94 16.33 -36.52
N ALA A 19 -4.28 15.81 -37.54
CA ALA A 19 -3.34 14.69 -37.42
C ALA A 19 -2.04 15.06 -36.68
N SER A 20 -1.59 16.32 -36.70
CA SER A 20 -0.39 16.77 -35.98
C SER A 20 -0.60 16.90 -34.46
N GLY A 21 -1.85 16.87 -33.97
CA GLY A 21 -2.17 16.88 -32.54
C GLY A 21 -2.06 15.51 -31.86
N CYS A 22 -2.12 14.40 -32.62
CA CYS A 22 -2.04 13.03 -32.07
C CYS A 22 -0.62 12.53 -31.80
N ALA A 23 0.41 13.30 -32.16
CA ALA A 23 1.81 12.99 -31.86
C ALA A 23 2.42 13.98 -30.86
N THR A 24 1.60 14.56 -29.96
CA THR A 24 2.16 15.13 -28.73
C THR A 24 2.69 13.95 -27.91
N THR A 25 3.98 13.69 -28.06
CA THR A 25 4.74 12.87 -27.14
C THR A 25 4.64 13.55 -25.79
N GLY A 26 3.64 13.14 -25.00
CA GLY A 26 3.54 13.46 -23.59
C GLY A 26 4.87 13.06 -22.99
N ASP A 27 5.58 14.06 -22.51
CA ASP A 27 6.88 14.05 -21.87
C ASP A 27 7.20 12.73 -21.12
N THR A 28 7.85 11.80 -21.82
CA THR A 28 8.37 10.54 -21.25
C THR A 28 9.75 10.75 -20.63
N THR A 29 10.23 11.99 -20.48
CA THR A 29 11.55 12.26 -19.89
C THR A 29 11.55 12.28 -18.36
N ASN A 30 10.38 12.21 -17.73
CA ASN A 30 10.24 12.14 -16.28
C ASN A 30 9.95 10.71 -15.80
N ALA A 31 10.84 9.76 -16.10
CA ALA A 31 10.96 8.59 -15.23
C ALA A 31 11.55 9.10 -13.90
N PRO A 32 10.89 8.92 -12.74
CA PRO A 32 11.46 9.35 -11.48
C PRO A 32 12.77 8.59 -11.24
N ALA A 33 13.89 9.29 -11.37
CA ALA A 33 15.19 8.76 -11.02
C ALA A 33 15.14 8.40 -9.54
N ILE A 34 15.24 7.11 -9.22
CA ILE A 34 15.32 6.63 -7.86
C ILE A 34 16.67 7.09 -7.33
N ASP A 35 16.66 8.18 -6.56
CA ASP A 35 17.85 8.74 -5.93
C ASP A 35 18.34 7.75 -4.87
N ARG A 36 19.43 7.06 -5.19
CA ARG A 36 20.03 6.09 -4.28
C ARG A 36 20.88 6.88 -3.30
N VAL A 37 20.36 7.04 -2.08
CA VAL A 37 21.14 7.55 -0.94
C VAL A 37 22.44 6.76 -0.88
N SER A 38 23.57 7.47 -0.96
CA SER A 38 24.89 6.85 -0.84
C SER A 38 25.04 6.20 0.54
N ALA A 39 25.78 5.09 0.63
CA ALA A 39 25.89 4.33 1.88
C ALA A 39 26.34 5.18 3.09
N GLU A 40 27.13 6.23 2.83
CA GLU A 40 27.65 7.16 3.84
C GLU A 40 26.58 8.12 4.39
N GLU A 41 25.61 8.56 3.57
CA GLU A 41 24.48 9.37 4.05
C GLU A 41 23.48 8.53 4.83
N LEU A 42 23.31 7.27 4.45
CA LEU A 42 22.45 6.32 5.17
C LEU A 42 22.96 6.05 6.59
N GLU A 43 24.27 5.92 6.78
CA GLU A 43 24.89 5.73 8.10
C GLU A 43 24.71 6.93 9.05
N LYS A 44 24.58 8.15 8.50
CA LYS A 44 24.39 9.37 9.29
C LYS A 44 22.94 9.61 9.70
N ILE A 45 21.99 9.07 8.93
CA ILE A 45 20.54 9.18 9.18
C ILE A 45 20.05 8.02 10.05
N MET A 46 20.73 6.87 10.00
CA MET A 46 20.41 5.75 10.87
C MET A 46 20.83 6.07 12.32
N PRO A 47 19.90 6.10 13.28
CA PRO A 47 20.28 6.16 14.68
C PRO A 47 21.13 4.92 14.98
N GLN A 48 22.40 5.12 15.36
CA GLN A 48 23.22 4.01 15.81
C GLN A 48 22.59 3.46 17.08
N ALA A 49 22.06 2.23 16.98
CA ALA A 49 21.57 1.51 18.13
C ALA A 49 22.78 1.17 19.00
N HIS A 50 23.14 2.09 19.90
CA HIS A 50 24.10 1.81 20.96
C HIS A 50 23.36 0.97 21.98
N PRO A 51 23.67 -0.33 22.11
CA PRO A 51 23.05 -1.15 23.13
C PRO A 51 23.41 -0.57 24.50
N VAL A 52 22.42 -0.49 25.40
CA VAL A 52 22.62 0.00 26.76
C VAL A 52 23.59 -0.91 27.54
N LEU A 53 23.60 -2.19 27.19
CA LEU A 53 24.58 -3.17 27.66
C LEU A 53 25.62 -3.44 26.56
N SER A 54 26.90 -3.21 26.83
CA SER A 54 27.96 -3.49 25.86
C SER A 54 28.27 -4.99 25.75
N LEU A 55 28.81 -5.42 24.61
CA LEU A 55 29.23 -6.82 24.42
C LEU A 55 30.33 -7.24 25.41
N ASP A 56 31.22 -6.32 25.77
CA ASP A 56 32.27 -6.61 26.76
C ASP A 56 31.70 -6.78 28.18
N GLU A 57 30.65 -6.05 28.55
CA GLU A 57 29.94 -6.27 29.82
C GLU A 57 29.27 -7.64 29.86
N ILE A 58 28.70 -8.13 28.75
CA ILE A 58 28.16 -9.50 28.67
C ILE A 58 29.27 -10.53 28.94
N VAL A 59 30.47 -10.33 28.38
CA VAL A 59 31.62 -11.21 28.64
C VAL A 59 32.03 -11.15 30.11
N VAL A 60 32.05 -9.96 30.73
CA VAL A 60 32.37 -9.79 32.15
C VAL A 60 31.34 -10.51 33.03
N LEU A 61 30.04 -10.34 32.77
CA LEU A 61 28.96 -11.00 33.50
C LEU A 61 29.04 -12.52 33.37
N SER A 62 29.35 -13.03 32.18
CA SER A 62 29.53 -14.47 31.95
C SER A 62 30.74 -15.02 32.73
N LYS A 63 31.86 -14.28 32.75
CA LYS A 63 33.05 -14.64 33.53
C LYS A 63 32.84 -14.56 35.04
N GLN A 64 31.96 -13.69 35.50
CA GLN A 64 31.55 -13.60 36.91
C GLN A 64 30.65 -14.77 37.35
N GLY A 65 30.29 -15.68 36.43
CA GLY A 65 29.45 -16.85 36.74
C GLY A 65 27.98 -16.51 36.90
N VAL A 66 27.53 -15.36 36.38
CA VAL A 66 26.11 -15.01 36.35
C VAL A 66 25.37 -16.02 35.47
N ALA A 67 24.21 -16.49 35.94
CA ALA A 67 23.43 -17.48 35.22
C ALA A 67 23.01 -16.93 33.83
N PRO A 68 23.06 -17.74 32.75
CA PRO A 68 22.69 -17.33 31.39
C PRO A 68 21.30 -16.67 31.32
N GLU A 69 20.34 -17.21 32.08
CA GLU A 69 18.97 -16.73 32.15
C GLU A 69 18.88 -15.31 32.75
N GLN A 70 19.73 -14.97 33.71
CA GLN A 70 19.79 -13.63 34.30
C GLN A 70 20.44 -12.63 33.33
N ILE A 71 21.43 -13.06 32.55
CA ILE A 71 22.02 -12.23 31.50
C ILE A 71 20.98 -11.92 30.42
N ILE A 72 20.22 -12.94 29.97
CA ILE A 72 19.12 -12.76 29.01
C ILE A 72 18.08 -11.78 29.56
N GLN A 73 17.72 -11.89 30.85
CA GLN A 73 16.77 -10.97 31.46
C GLN A 73 17.28 -9.52 31.46
N LYS A 74 18.57 -9.31 31.78
CA LYS A 74 19.19 -7.97 31.67
C LYS A 74 19.19 -7.44 30.23
N ILE A 75 19.41 -8.30 29.24
CA ILE A 75 19.32 -7.90 27.82
C ILE A 75 17.90 -7.43 27.49
N LYS A 76 16.86 -8.16 27.94
CA LYS A 76 15.46 -7.77 27.78
C LYS A 76 15.13 -6.45 28.48
N ASP A 77 15.51 -6.32 29.74
CA ASP A 77 15.18 -5.15 30.57
C ASP A 77 15.84 -3.87 30.05
N SER A 78 17.02 -4.02 29.41
CA SER A 78 17.76 -2.92 28.79
C SER A 78 17.34 -2.60 27.34
N ASP A 79 16.41 -3.38 26.76
CA ASP A 79 16.00 -3.32 25.35
C ASP A 79 17.20 -3.28 24.37
N SER A 80 18.28 -3.99 24.72
CA SER A 80 19.51 -3.99 23.92
C SER A 80 19.40 -4.96 22.76
N ALA A 81 19.59 -4.46 21.54
CA ALA A 81 19.71 -5.25 20.32
C ALA A 81 21.16 -5.27 19.82
N TYR A 82 21.63 -6.42 19.35
CA TYR A 82 22.98 -6.60 18.84
C TYR A 82 22.95 -7.12 17.41
N ASP A 83 23.79 -6.55 16.56
CA ASP A 83 24.09 -7.13 15.26
C ASP A 83 25.41 -7.92 15.34
N LEU A 84 25.30 -9.20 15.68
CA LEU A 84 26.44 -10.09 15.76
C LEU A 84 26.65 -10.81 14.42
N THR A 85 27.86 -10.70 13.88
CA THR A 85 28.27 -11.58 12.79
C THR A 85 28.52 -13.01 13.30
N PRO A 86 28.47 -14.03 12.43
CA PRO A 86 28.80 -15.40 12.83
C PRO A 86 30.21 -15.52 13.44
N SER A 87 31.19 -14.79 12.88
CA SER A 87 32.56 -14.74 13.41
C SER A 87 32.62 -14.17 14.82
N GLN A 88 31.93 -13.06 15.08
CA GLN A 88 31.87 -12.45 16.42
C GLN A 88 31.17 -13.37 17.43
N SER A 89 30.14 -14.11 17.01
CA SER A 89 29.46 -15.09 17.87
C SER A 89 30.41 -16.19 18.34
N VAL A 90 31.26 -16.69 17.43
CA VAL A 90 32.30 -17.67 17.76
C VAL A 90 33.35 -17.08 18.69
N GLU A 91 33.77 -15.82 18.47
CA GLU A 91 34.71 -15.13 19.36
C GLU A 91 34.14 -14.94 20.77
N LEU A 92 32.87 -14.54 20.89
CA LEU A 92 32.20 -14.39 22.18
C LEU A 92 32.07 -15.73 22.90
N SER A 93 31.75 -16.80 22.18
CA SER A 93 31.76 -18.16 22.74
C SER A 93 33.15 -18.55 23.27
N LYS A 94 34.22 -18.29 22.51
CA LYS A 94 35.61 -18.51 22.96
C LYS A 94 35.98 -17.66 24.19
N ARG A 95 35.39 -16.47 24.34
CA ARG A 95 35.57 -15.59 25.50
C ARG A 95 34.79 -16.05 26.74
N GLY A 96 34.01 -17.13 26.63
CA GLY A 96 33.28 -17.75 27.75
C GLY A 96 31.84 -17.29 27.88
N VAL A 97 31.24 -16.73 26.82
CA VAL A 97 29.79 -16.44 26.79
C VAL A 97 29.03 -17.74 26.55
N ASP A 98 28.01 -17.98 27.37
CA ASP A 98 27.16 -19.16 27.27
C ASP A 98 26.36 -19.20 25.95
N GLY A 99 26.23 -20.39 25.37
CA GLY A 99 25.52 -20.61 24.11
C GLY A 99 24.06 -20.14 24.14
N LYS A 100 23.36 -20.31 25.28
CA LYS A 100 21.97 -19.87 25.41
C LYS A 100 21.80 -18.36 25.26
N VAL A 101 22.77 -17.58 25.75
CA VAL A 101 22.75 -16.12 25.62
C VAL A 101 22.93 -15.74 24.14
N LEU A 102 23.86 -16.39 23.45
CA LEU A 102 24.11 -16.16 22.02
C LEU A 102 22.90 -16.56 21.17
N ASP A 103 22.28 -17.71 21.45
CA ASP A 103 21.05 -18.16 20.79
C ASP A 103 19.90 -17.17 20.99
N TYR A 104 19.76 -16.62 22.20
CA TYR A 104 18.78 -15.58 22.48
C TYR A 104 19.01 -14.32 21.64
N ILE A 105 20.26 -13.87 21.51
CA ILE A 105 20.60 -12.69 20.71
C ILE A 105 20.25 -12.92 19.23
N HIS A 106 20.55 -14.09 18.68
CA HIS A 106 20.21 -14.42 17.29
C HIS A 106 18.70 -14.52 17.07
N THR A 107 17.99 -15.26 17.92
CA THR A 107 16.54 -15.45 17.81
C THR A 107 15.75 -14.15 17.99
N SER A 108 16.17 -13.29 18.93
CA SER A 108 15.54 -11.98 19.14
C SER A 108 15.72 -11.06 17.93
N ARG A 109 16.92 -11.04 17.30
CA ARG A 109 17.17 -10.30 16.06
C ARG A 109 16.33 -10.81 14.90
N GLU A 110 16.28 -12.12 14.69
CA GLU A 110 15.44 -12.71 13.63
C GLU A 110 13.96 -12.36 13.80
N LEU A 111 13.48 -12.39 15.04
CA LEU A 111 12.10 -12.01 15.38
C LEU A 111 11.85 -10.53 15.09
N ALA A 112 12.76 -9.63 15.47
CA ALA A 112 12.65 -8.21 15.17
C ALA A 112 12.61 -7.94 13.66
N LEU A 113 13.45 -8.61 12.88
CA LEU A 113 13.44 -8.51 11.41
C LEU A 113 12.12 -9.00 10.81
N ARG A 114 11.61 -10.15 11.26
CA ARG A 114 10.32 -10.68 10.81
C ARG A 114 9.16 -9.74 11.13
N ASN A 115 9.15 -9.18 12.33
CA ASN A 115 8.13 -8.23 12.76
C ASN A 115 8.15 -6.95 11.92
N LYS A 116 9.35 -6.41 11.65
CA LYS A 116 9.50 -5.23 10.78
C LYS A 116 8.96 -5.50 9.37
N LEU A 117 9.28 -6.66 8.79
CA LEU A 117 8.75 -7.06 7.48
C LEU A 117 7.22 -7.21 7.50
N ALA A 118 6.67 -7.84 8.53
CA ALA A 118 5.22 -7.98 8.69
C ALA A 118 4.53 -6.62 8.83
N GLU A 119 5.12 -5.68 9.57
CA GLU A 119 4.62 -4.32 9.72
C GLU A 119 4.64 -3.55 8.39
N GLU A 120 5.72 -3.65 7.62
CA GLU A 120 5.82 -3.04 6.29
C GLU A 120 4.77 -3.60 5.33
N ILE A 121 4.54 -4.92 5.34
CA ILE A 121 3.51 -5.57 4.52
C ILE A 121 2.12 -5.06 4.93
N ASN A 122 1.81 -5.09 6.22
CA ASN A 122 0.53 -4.61 6.75
C ASN A 122 0.28 -3.14 6.40
N LYS A 123 1.31 -2.29 6.53
CA LYS A 123 1.23 -0.87 6.17
C LYS A 123 0.93 -0.68 4.67
N ARG A 124 1.60 -1.44 3.80
CA ARG A 124 1.36 -1.40 2.35
C ARG A 124 -0.02 -1.91 1.99
N GLU A 125 -0.49 -2.99 2.62
CA GLU A 125 -1.84 -3.50 2.40
C GLU A 125 -2.90 -2.51 2.85
N GLN A 126 -2.73 -1.89 4.01
CA GLN A 126 -3.66 -0.87 4.52
C GLN A 126 -3.72 0.35 3.59
N ALA A 127 -2.57 0.82 3.08
CA ALA A 127 -2.54 1.92 2.12
C ALA A 127 -3.29 1.56 0.83
N LYS A 128 -3.04 0.38 0.26
CA LYS A 128 -3.75 -0.11 -0.93
C LYS A 128 -5.25 -0.25 -0.70
N ARG A 129 -5.66 -0.81 0.44
CA ARG A 129 -7.08 -0.95 0.80
C ARG A 129 -7.75 0.42 0.89
N ALA A 130 -7.12 1.39 1.54
CA ALA A 130 -7.65 2.75 1.64
C ALA A 130 -7.76 3.46 0.28
N GLU A 131 -6.81 3.23 -0.64
CA GLU A 131 -6.88 3.74 -2.01
C GLU A 131 -8.02 3.10 -2.80
N VAL A 132 -8.15 1.77 -2.74
CA VAL A 132 -9.24 1.03 -3.39
C VAL A 132 -10.59 1.46 -2.85
N ASP A 133 -10.72 1.66 -1.53
CA ASP A 133 -11.96 2.12 -0.91
C ASP A 133 -12.31 3.55 -1.33
N LYS A 134 -11.32 4.46 -1.42
CA LYS A 134 -11.51 5.81 -1.95
C LYS A 134 -11.94 5.80 -3.41
N LEU A 135 -11.28 5.00 -4.25
CA LEU A 135 -11.64 4.84 -5.66
C LEU A 135 -13.05 4.26 -5.81
N LYS A 136 -13.39 3.24 -5.02
CA LYS A 136 -14.73 2.67 -4.98
C LYS A 136 -15.77 3.71 -4.56
N GLN A 137 -15.50 4.50 -3.52
CA GLN A 137 -16.39 5.58 -3.11
C GLN A 137 -16.57 6.66 -4.19
N GLN A 138 -15.49 7.02 -4.90
CA GLN A 138 -15.57 7.95 -6.03
C GLN A 138 -16.40 7.37 -7.18
N MET A 139 -16.22 6.09 -7.52
CA MET A 139 -17.03 5.39 -8.52
C MET A 139 -18.51 5.36 -8.13
N LEU A 140 -18.81 5.03 -6.87
CA LEU A 140 -20.18 5.02 -6.34
C LEU A 140 -20.82 6.40 -6.39
N ASN A 141 -20.09 7.44 -5.99
CA ASN A 141 -20.57 8.83 -6.03
C ASN A 141 -20.81 9.31 -7.46
N ASN A 142 -19.88 9.03 -8.38
CA ASN A 142 -20.03 9.35 -9.80
C ASN A 142 -21.23 8.61 -10.40
N GLN A 143 -21.38 7.31 -10.12
CA GLN A 143 -22.51 6.53 -10.62
C GLN A 143 -23.85 7.08 -10.12
N ARG A 144 -23.95 7.43 -8.82
CA ARG A 144 -25.15 8.07 -8.25
C ARG A 144 -25.47 9.43 -8.87
N TYR A 145 -24.45 10.18 -9.28
CA TYR A 145 -24.63 11.52 -9.86
C TYR A 145 -25.01 11.47 -11.34
N TYR A 146 -24.33 10.64 -12.14
CA TYR A 146 -24.48 10.60 -13.60
C TYR A 146 -25.54 9.62 -14.10
N ASP A 147 -25.90 8.58 -13.34
CA ASP A 147 -26.94 7.62 -13.74
C ASP A 147 -28.33 8.04 -13.21
N PRO A 148 -29.28 8.41 -14.09
CA PRO A 148 -30.64 8.79 -13.70
C PRO A 148 -31.38 7.72 -12.89
N PHE A 149 -31.01 6.44 -13.06
CA PHE A 149 -31.64 5.32 -12.38
C PHE A 149 -31.05 5.03 -10.98
N CYS A 150 -29.81 5.48 -10.70
CA CYS A 150 -29.18 5.33 -9.37
C CYS A 150 -29.25 6.62 -8.52
N ARG A 151 -29.66 7.77 -9.09
CA ARG A 151 -29.80 9.07 -8.39
C ARG A 151 -30.98 9.14 -7.43
N TYR A 152 -32.05 8.39 -7.70
CA TYR A 152 -33.23 8.36 -6.83
C TYR A 152 -33.11 7.22 -5.82
N PRO A 153 -33.14 7.50 -4.50
CA PRO A 153 -33.27 6.44 -3.52
C PRO A 153 -34.54 5.65 -3.84
N ARG A 154 -34.46 4.34 -3.61
CA ARG A 154 -35.42 3.26 -3.89
C ARG A 154 -36.83 3.42 -3.26
N PHE A 155 -37.23 4.65 -2.92
CA PHE A 155 -38.58 5.09 -2.60
C PHE A 155 -38.99 6.18 -3.60
N GLY A 156 -39.02 5.81 -4.87
CA GLY A 156 -39.61 6.62 -5.93
C GLY A 156 -41.11 6.38 -5.98
N MET A 157 -41.89 7.24 -5.33
CA MET A 157 -43.24 7.58 -5.80
C MET A 157 -43.09 8.25 -7.17
N THR A 158 -42.93 7.47 -8.24
CA THR A 158 -43.15 7.98 -9.58
C THR A 158 -44.64 7.85 -9.87
N PRO A 159 -45.33 8.92 -10.32
CA PRO A 159 -46.78 8.85 -10.57
C PRO A 159 -47.15 7.89 -11.71
N PHE A 160 -46.15 7.39 -12.45
CA PHE A 160 -46.31 6.46 -13.57
C PHE A 160 -45.22 5.38 -13.55
N ALA A 161 -45.26 4.47 -12.57
CA ALA A 161 -44.38 3.29 -12.56
C ALA A 161 -45.00 2.13 -13.35
N PHE A 162 -44.48 1.84 -14.53
CA PHE A 162 -44.72 0.59 -15.24
C PHE A 162 -43.90 -0.52 -14.57
N GLY A 163 -44.55 -1.34 -13.75
CA GLY A 163 -43.93 -2.51 -13.10
C GLY A 163 -43.56 -3.59 -14.12
N ALA A 164 -42.37 -4.17 -13.93
CA ALA A 164 -41.86 -5.29 -14.74
C ALA A 164 -42.83 -6.47 -14.73
N TYR A 165 -43.15 -6.95 -15.94
CA TYR A 165 -43.84 -8.19 -16.30
C TYR A 165 -44.70 -8.85 -15.20
N GLY A 166 -46.01 -8.58 -15.23
CA GLY A 166 -46.99 -9.56 -14.71
C GLY A 166 -48.21 -9.03 -13.97
N SER A 167 -48.34 -7.74 -13.64
CA SER A 167 -49.55 -7.26 -12.96
C SER A 167 -50.42 -6.39 -13.85
N ARG A 168 -51.61 -6.93 -14.10
CA ARG A 168 -52.68 -6.39 -14.95
C ARG A 168 -53.09 -4.99 -14.48
N TYR A 169 -53.22 -4.11 -15.46
CA TYR A 169 -54.02 -2.88 -15.49
C TYR A 169 -54.89 -2.64 -14.23
N ARG A 170 -54.45 -1.73 -13.37
CA ARG A 170 -55.33 -0.99 -12.46
C ARG A 170 -54.89 0.48 -12.39
N PRO A 171 -55.78 1.44 -12.67
CA PRO A 171 -55.48 2.85 -12.46
C PRO A 171 -55.65 3.13 -10.97
N GLY A 172 -54.55 3.13 -10.22
CA GLY A 172 -54.56 3.41 -8.79
C GLY A 172 -53.23 3.97 -8.36
N PHE A 173 -53.28 5.15 -7.72
CA PHE A 173 -52.16 5.72 -6.97
C PHE A 173 -51.74 4.71 -5.89
N GLY A 174 -50.62 4.02 -6.09
CA GLY A 174 -50.10 3.03 -5.16
C GLY A 174 -48.61 3.24 -4.91
N MET A 175 -48.24 3.48 -3.66
CA MET A 175 -46.85 3.37 -3.19
C MET A 175 -46.44 1.89 -3.22
N GLY A 176 -45.86 1.42 -4.32
CA GLY A 176 -45.27 0.09 -4.42
C GLY A 176 -43.79 0.13 -4.04
N ALA A 177 -43.40 -0.57 -2.97
CA ALA A 177 -42.00 -0.79 -2.64
C ALA A 177 -41.39 -1.85 -3.59
N GLY A 178 -40.91 -1.39 -4.76
CA GLY A 178 -40.26 -2.23 -5.76
C GLY A 178 -38.80 -2.53 -5.42
N TYR A 179 -38.49 -3.77 -5.07
CA TYR A 179 -37.12 -4.28 -5.01
C TYR A 179 -36.58 -4.62 -6.42
N LEU A 180 -36.56 -3.67 -7.35
CA LEU A 180 -35.77 -3.77 -8.59
C LEU A 180 -34.70 -2.69 -8.56
N SER A 181 -33.51 -3.02 -8.05
CA SER A 181 -32.37 -2.18 -8.38
C SER A 181 -32.11 -2.53 -9.84
N PRO A 182 -31.96 -1.54 -10.74
CA PRO A 182 -31.38 -1.82 -12.03
C PRO A 182 -30.10 -2.62 -11.77
N TRP A 183 -29.95 -3.74 -12.47
CA TRP A 183 -28.85 -4.70 -12.35
C TRP A 183 -27.51 -4.01 -12.65
N GLY A 184 -26.98 -3.23 -11.70
CA GLY A 184 -25.88 -2.31 -11.94
C GLY A 184 -25.66 -1.22 -10.89
N CYS A 185 -26.66 -0.86 -10.06
CA CYS A 185 -26.43 0.04 -8.92
C CYS A 185 -25.92 -0.80 -7.73
N TRP A 186 -24.62 -0.72 -7.41
CA TRP A 186 -23.96 -1.38 -6.28
C TRP A 186 -23.58 -0.39 -5.17
#